data_AF-A0A356PFK0-F1
#
_entry.id   AF-A0A356PFK0-F1
#
_cell.length_a   1.000
_cell.length_b   1.000
_cell.length_c   1.000
_cell.angle_alpha   90.00
_cell.angle_beta   90.00
_cell.angle_gamma   90.00
#
_symmetry.space_group_name_H-M   'P 1'
#
loop_
_entity.id
_entity.type
_entity.pdbx_description
1 polymer ?
#
loop_
_entity_poly.entity_id
_entity_poly.type
_entity_poly.pdbx_seq_one_letter_code
_entity_poly.pdbx_strand_id
1 'polypeptide(L)'
;MKITLMEDATLYIDKNNQAKLELGNNLVLFESDSELEDLKTDSKDFFELKEVTRENTKCVLTYQIDEGYQSFFEAKRYSKVIRLSLLEKVLELNPLNNFNEKVLLHPRNI
;
A
#
# COMPACT_ATOMS: atom_id res chain seq x y z
N MET A 1 11.55 -8.09 -8.41
CA MET A 1 10.17 -7.74 -8.73
C MET A 1 9.26 -8.75 -8.06
N LYS A 2 8.47 -8.32 -7.08
CA LYS A 2 7.43 -9.13 -6.44
C LYS A 2 6.08 -8.62 -6.97
N ILE A 3 5.22 -9.53 -7.43
CA ILE A 3 3.86 -9.22 -7.93
C ILE A 3 2.84 -9.80 -6.95
N THR A 4 1.78 -9.06 -6.68
CA THR A 4 0.67 -9.46 -5.82
C THR A 4 -0.65 -9.11 -6.48
N LEU A 5 -1.48 -10.11 -6.70
CA LEU A 5 -2.86 -9.92 -7.10
C LEU A 5 -3.69 -9.64 -5.84
N MET A 6 -4.38 -8.50 -5.84
CA MET A 6 -5.50 -8.17 -4.97
C MET A 6 -6.77 -8.24 -5.85
N GLU A 7 -7.97 -8.43 -5.27
CA GLU A 7 -9.21 -8.68 -6.05
C GLU A 7 -9.33 -7.77 -7.29
N ASP A 8 -9.15 -6.47 -7.08
CA ASP A 8 -9.35 -5.43 -8.08
C ASP A 8 -8.07 -4.69 -8.48
N ALA A 9 -6.92 -5.10 -7.95
CA ALA A 9 -5.66 -4.37 -8.10
C ALA A 9 -4.45 -5.30 -8.20
N THR A 10 -3.39 -4.85 -8.87
CA THR A 10 -2.12 -5.57 -8.85
C THR A 10 -1.03 -4.69 -8.25
N LEU A 11 -0.41 -5.16 -7.16
CA LEU A 11 0.71 -4.50 -6.51
C LEU A 11 2.05 -5.09 -6.98
N TYR A 12 2.90 -4.21 -7.50
CA TYR A 12 4.27 -4.49 -7.92
C TYR A 12 5.24 -3.79 -6.98
N ILE A 13 6.24 -4.50 -6.49
CA ILE A 13 7.36 -3.90 -5.76
C ILE A 13 8.65 -4.26 -6.50
N ASP A 14 9.36 -3.23 -6.93
CA ASP A 14 10.61 -3.38 -7.69
C ASP A 14 11.83 -3.55 -6.76
N LYS A 15 13.04 -3.44 -7.32
CA LYS A 15 14.28 -3.58 -6.54
C LYS A 15 14.72 -2.28 -5.86
N ASN A 16 14.15 -1.14 -6.25
CA ASN A 16 14.45 0.19 -5.76
C ASN A 16 13.41 0.65 -4.71
N ASN A 17 12.67 -0.30 -4.12
CA ASN A 17 11.59 -0.04 -3.17
C ASN A 17 10.47 0.85 -3.73
N GLN A 18 10.33 0.91 -5.06
CA GLN A 18 9.17 1.55 -5.67
C GLN A 18 8.00 0.56 -5.69
N ALA A 19 6.88 0.98 -5.13
CA ALA A 19 5.63 0.23 -5.12
C ALA A 19 4.66 0.82 -6.14
N LYS A 20 4.16 0.01 -7.07
CA LYS A 20 3.18 0.40 -8.09
C LYS A 20 1.90 -0.39 -7.89
N LEU A 21 0.79 0.31 -7.68
CA LEU A 21 -0.54 -0.27 -7.62
C LEU A 21 -1.26 -0.01 -8.95
N GLU A 22 -1.50 -1.06 -9.71
CA GLU A 22 -2.25 -0.99 -10.96
C GLU A 22 -3.72 -1.33 -10.71
N LEU A 23 -4.60 -0.44 -11.18
CA LEU A 23 -6.06 -0.55 -11.12
C LEU A 23 -6.63 -0.49 -12.55
N GLY A 24 -7.71 -1.21 -12.83
CA GLY A 24 -8.45 -1.01 -14.08
C GLY A 24 -9.09 0.38 -14.11
N ASN A 25 -9.02 1.09 -15.24
CA ASN A 25 -9.63 2.42 -15.36
C ASN A 25 -11.14 2.42 -15.10
N ASN A 26 -11.81 1.29 -15.33
CA ASN A 26 -13.23 1.11 -15.05
C ASN A 26 -13.57 1.01 -13.55
N LEU A 27 -12.57 0.82 -12.69
CA LEU A 27 -12.71 0.75 -11.23
C LEU A 27 -12.35 2.07 -10.56
N VAL A 28 -11.68 2.96 -11.29
CA VAL A 28 -11.24 4.27 -10.81
C VAL A 28 -12.35 5.28 -10.97
N LEU A 29 -12.72 5.93 -9.86
CA LEU A 29 -13.82 6.90 -9.83
C LEU A 29 -13.35 8.36 -9.78
N PHE A 30 -12.08 8.62 -9.46
CA PHE A 30 -11.60 10.01 -9.44
C PHE A 30 -11.51 10.56 -10.86
N GLU A 31 -11.92 11.80 -11.04
CA GLU A 31 -11.89 12.48 -12.33
C GLU A 31 -10.62 13.31 -12.51
N SER A 32 -10.02 13.74 -11.40
CA SER A 32 -8.83 14.59 -11.36
C SER A 32 -7.82 14.12 -10.31
N ASP A 33 -6.53 14.34 -10.58
CA ASP A 33 -5.45 14.02 -9.62
C ASP A 33 -5.54 14.84 -8.32
N SER A 34 -6.26 15.97 -8.34
CA SER A 34 -6.52 16.80 -7.15
C SER A 34 -7.41 16.11 -6.12
N GLU A 35 -8.16 15.09 -6.50
CA GLU A 35 -8.93 14.26 -5.56
C GLU A 35 -8.05 13.30 -4.75
N LEU A 36 -6.76 13.19 -5.10
CA LEU A 36 -5.80 12.29 -4.46
C LEU A 36 -4.76 13.04 -3.60
N GLU A 37 -4.94 14.33 -3.35
CA GLU A 37 -3.98 15.15 -2.59
C GLU A 37 -3.75 14.63 -1.16
N ASP A 38 -4.78 14.09 -0.52
CA ASP A 38 -4.64 13.50 0.82
C ASP A 38 -3.67 12.31 0.83
N LEU A 39 -3.58 11.56 -0.28
CA LEU A 39 -2.63 10.45 -0.43
C LEU A 39 -1.19 10.92 -0.68
N LYS A 40 -1.01 12.18 -1.08
CA LYS A 40 0.30 12.81 -1.28
C LYS A 40 0.82 13.51 -0.02
N THR A 41 0.06 13.47 1.07
CA THR A 41 0.46 14.09 2.33
C THR A 41 1.27 13.11 3.16
N ASP A 42 2.31 13.60 3.83
CA ASP A 42 3.14 12.80 4.73
C ASP A 42 2.31 12.22 5.87
N SER A 43 2.45 10.91 6.10
CA SER A 43 1.75 10.17 7.13
C SER A 43 2.70 9.24 7.84
N LYS A 44 2.51 9.09 9.15
CA LYS A 44 3.30 8.13 9.94
C LYS A 44 2.94 6.67 9.64
N ASP A 45 1.75 6.46 9.07
CA ASP A 45 1.14 5.13 8.92
C ASP A 45 1.06 4.69 7.45
N PHE A 46 1.24 5.60 6.49
CA PHE A 46 1.13 5.31 5.06
C PHE A 46 2.30 5.90 4.26
N PHE A 47 2.70 5.18 3.21
CA PHE A 47 3.63 5.72 2.21
C PHE A 47 2.92 6.74 1.32
N GLU A 48 3.60 7.84 1.06
CA GLU A 48 3.11 8.93 0.22
C GLU A 48 3.01 8.52 -1.25
N LEU A 49 1.89 8.86 -1.88
CA LEU A 49 1.69 8.75 -3.31
C LEU A 49 2.58 9.76 -4.03
N LYS A 50 3.47 9.29 -4.90
CA LYS A 50 4.42 10.14 -5.64
C LYS A 50 3.96 10.48 -7.05
N GLU A 51 3.29 9.55 -7.71
CA GLU A 51 2.90 9.72 -9.11
C GLU A 51 1.61 8.96 -9.40
N VAL A 52 0.79 9.53 -10.28
CA VAL A 52 -0.40 8.92 -10.85
C VAL A 52 -0.23 8.90 -12.37
N THR A 53 -0.33 7.73 -12.98
CA THR A 53 -0.21 7.59 -14.44
C THR A 53 -1.44 6.86 -14.97
N ARG A 54 -2.06 7.39 -16.02
CA ARG A 54 -3.13 6.70 -16.76
C ARG A 54 -2.56 6.13 -18.05
N GLU A 55 -2.51 4.80 -18.16
CA GLU A 55 -2.01 4.07 -19.33
C GLU A 55 -3.12 3.21 -19.93
N ASN A 56 -3.63 3.60 -21.11
CA ASN A 56 -4.65 2.84 -21.85
C ASN A 56 -5.88 2.46 -21.00
N THR A 57 -5.90 1.24 -20.46
CA THR A 57 -6.97 0.63 -19.67
C THR A 57 -6.67 0.59 -18.18
N LYS A 58 -5.53 1.12 -17.73
CA LYS A 58 -5.06 1.08 -16.35
C LYS A 58 -4.75 2.45 -15.78
N CYS A 59 -4.95 2.57 -14.48
CA CYS A 59 -4.45 3.64 -13.64
C CYS A 59 -3.38 3.06 -12.73
N VAL A 60 -2.23 3.73 -12.67
CA VAL A 60 -1.07 3.30 -11.88
C VAL A 60 -0.81 4.35 -10.81
N LEU A 61 -0.84 3.91 -9.55
CA LEU A 61 -0.46 4.71 -8.40
C LEU A 61 0.94 4.29 -7.97
N THR A 62 1.89 5.22 -7.95
CA THR A 62 3.28 4.94 -7.61
C THR A 62 3.64 5.54 -6.27
N TYR A 63 4.13 4.68 -5.37
CA TYR A 63 4.57 5.00 -4.03
C TYR A 63 6.06 4.70 -3.88
N GLN A 64 6.71 5.38 -2.95
CA GLN A 64 8.07 5.07 -2.53
C GLN A 64 8.04 4.43 -1.14
N ILE A 65 8.60 3.22 -1.02
CA ILE A 65 8.85 2.61 0.28
C ILE A 65 10.20 3.15 0.78
N ASP A 66 10.19 3.68 1.99
CA ASP A 66 11.39 4.24 2.62
C ASP A 66 12.44 3.16 2.95
N GLU A 67 13.69 3.57 3.03
CA GLU A 67 14.77 2.67 3.43
C GLU A 67 14.54 2.12 4.85
N GLY A 68 14.86 0.84 5.04
CA GLY A 68 14.72 0.16 6.32
C GLY A 68 13.37 -0.54 6.54
N TYR A 69 12.35 -0.24 5.73
CA TYR A 69 11.08 -0.97 5.78
C TYR A 69 11.19 -2.36 5.16
N GLN A 70 10.50 -3.33 5.77
CA GLN A 70 10.40 -4.70 5.30
C GLN A 70 8.94 -5.15 5.33
N SER A 71 8.50 -5.82 4.27
CA SER A 71 7.14 -6.36 4.21
C SER A 71 6.89 -7.35 5.34
N PHE A 72 5.67 -7.29 5.88
CA PHE A 72 5.17 -8.21 6.88
C PHE A 72 5.24 -9.69 6.46
N PHE A 73 5.34 -10.00 5.16
CA PHE A 73 5.61 -11.37 4.69
C PHE A 73 6.93 -11.94 5.20
N GLU A 74 7.96 -11.11 5.40
CA GLU A 74 9.25 -11.55 5.93
C GLU A 74 9.13 -11.99 7.40
N ALA A 75 8.11 -11.52 8.12
CA ALA A 75 7.85 -11.90 9.50
C ALA A 75 7.59 -13.41 9.68
N LYS A 76 7.26 -14.14 8.60
CA LYS A 76 7.15 -15.62 8.62
C LYS A 76 8.44 -16.31 9.10
N ARG A 77 9.59 -15.65 8.95
CA ARG A 77 10.90 -16.16 9.39
C ARG A 77 11.18 -15.91 10.87
N TYR A 78 10.39 -15.07 11.53
CA TYR A 78 10.59 -14.73 12.93
C TYR A 78 9.94 -15.74 13.87
N SER A 79 10.36 -15.70 15.15
CA SER A 79 9.77 -16.52 16.21
C SER A 79 8.26 -16.22 16.37
N LYS A 80 7.51 -17.16 16.96
CA LYS A 80 6.08 -16.98 17.21
C LYS A 80 5.80 -15.73 18.05
N VAL A 81 6.63 -15.47 19.08
CA VAL A 81 6.46 -14.32 19.97
C VAL A 81 6.61 -13.00 19.21
N ILE A 82 7.64 -12.87 18.37
CA ILE A 82 7.84 -11.66 17.55
C ILE A 82 6.67 -11.47 16.59
N ARG A 83 6.20 -12.53 15.92
CA ARG A 83 5.04 -12.45 15.02
C ARG A 83 3.78 -11.97 15.74
N LEU A 84 3.52 -12.45 16.95
CA LEU A 84 2.38 -12.02 17.74
C LEU A 84 2.49 -10.54 18.13
N SER A 85 3.66 -10.09 18.57
CA SER A 85 3.90 -8.67 18.88
C SER A 85 3.74 -7.75 17.66
N LEU A 86 4.17 -8.20 16.48
CA LEU A 86 3.94 -7.44 15.23
C LEU A 86 2.45 -7.34 14.88
N LEU A 87 1.69 -8.43 15.07
CA LEU A 87 0.24 -8.41 14.86
C LEU A 87 -0.47 -7.49 15.86
N GLU A 88 -0.07 -7.51 17.12
CA GLU A 88 -0.59 -6.61 18.16
C GLU A 88 -0.43 -5.15 17.74
N LYS A 89 0.76 -4.76 17.27
CA LYS A 89 1.00 -3.40 16.75
C LYS A 89 0.08 -3.02 15.58
N VAL A 90 -0.14 -3.94 14.63
CA VAL A 90 -1.06 -3.68 13.50
C VAL A 90 -2.49 -3.50 13.99
N LEU A 91 -2.93 -4.26 14.99
CA LEU A 91 -4.26 -4.13 15.58
C LEU A 91 -4.40 -2.83 16.39
N GLU A 92 -3.34 -2.40 17.08
CA GLU A 92 -3.30 -1.13 17.84
C GLU A 92 -3.46 0.10 16.94
N LEU A 93 -2.92 0.06 15.71
CA LEU A 93 -3.14 1.12 14.72
C LEU A 93 -4.63 1.31 14.39
N ASN A 94 -5.45 0.29 14.64
CA ASN A 94 -6.89 0.26 14.41
C ASN A 94 -7.29 0.97 13.09
N PRO A 95 -6.70 0.55 11.95
CA PRO A 95 -6.77 1.31 10.70
C PRO A 95 -8.18 1.37 10.10
N LEU A 96 -9.10 0.53 10.58
CA LEU A 96 -10.50 0.56 10.16
C LEU A 96 -11.32 1.67 10.83
N ASN A 97 -10.85 2.22 11.96
CA ASN A 97 -11.56 3.25 12.71
C ASN A 97 -10.79 4.58 12.79
N ASN A 98 -9.46 4.54 12.66
CA ASN A 98 -8.61 5.72 12.82
C ASN A 98 -8.38 6.50 11.52
N PHE A 99 -8.78 5.95 10.36
CA PHE A 99 -8.65 6.59 9.06
C PHE A 99 -10.04 6.75 8.43
N ASN A 100 -10.27 7.90 7.79
CA ASN A 100 -11.56 8.20 7.16
C ASN A 100 -11.71 7.46 5.82
N GLU A 101 -10.59 7.05 5.24
CA GLU A 101 -10.48 6.34 3.98
C GLU A 101 -10.66 4.83 4.17
N LYS A 102 -10.97 4.12 3.08
CA LYS A 102 -10.99 2.66 3.10
C LYS A 102 -9.56 2.12 3.09
N VAL A 103 -9.15 1.55 4.22
CA VAL A 103 -7.85 0.87 4.33
C VAL A 103 -8.01 -0.62 4.03
N LEU A 104 -7.30 -1.11 3.02
CA LEU A 104 -7.16 -2.55 2.77
C LEU A 104 -6.02 -3.10 3.63
N LEU A 105 -6.28 -4.15 4.42
CA LEU A 105 -5.24 -4.84 5.18
C LEU A 105 -4.85 -6.15 4.51
N HIS A 106 -3.61 -6.25 4.03
CA HIS A 106 -3.05 -7.48 3.49
C HIS A 106 -1.57 -7.56 3.88
N PRO A 107 -0.99 -8.71 4.28
CA PRO A 107 0.40 -8.71 4.76
C PRO A 107 1.48 -8.26 3.75
N ARG A 108 1.11 -7.96 2.49
CA ARG A 108 1.99 -7.39 1.45
C ARG A 108 1.89 -5.88 1.29
N ASN A 109 0.84 -5.25 1.83
CA ASN A 109 0.73 -3.79 1.91
C ASN A 109 1.04 -3.27 3.33
N ILE A 110 1.52 -4.18 4.19
CA ILE A 110 2.15 -3.96 5.49
C ILE A 110 3.59 -4.47 5.36
#